data_AF-A0A1I5DQM0-F1
#
_entry.id   AF-A0A1I5DQM0-F1
#
_cell.length_a   1.000
_cell.length_b   1.000
_cell.length_c   1.000
_cell.angle_alpha   90.00
_cell.angle_beta   90.00
_cell.angle_gamma   90.00
#
_symmetry.space_group_name_H-M   'P 1'
#
loop_
_entity.id
_entity.type
_entity.pdbx_description
1 polymer ?
#
loop_
_entity_poly.entity_id
_entity_poly.type
_entity_poly.pdbx_seq_one_letter_code
_entity_poly.pdbx_strand_id
1 'polypeptide(L)'
;MDRIKMTFQIIFTNWVHLLGFYFTTYLSFILFSILRLEGFAGENWNVILFFSPLAIPILFFTYGLFIIGGFYISICLLDTLAFNFIKEKTWTILFLEWIMIIPIFIMWAFEYEYWLWLTLILSFLVTQRIRKNSIEKIKNRFCSF
;
A
#
# COMPACT_ATOMS: atom_id res chain seq x y z
N MET A 1 10.25 27.63 -0.76
CA MET A 1 9.37 27.17 -1.86
C MET A 1 9.75 25.78 -2.35
N ASP A 2 11.04 25.43 -2.36
CA ASP A 2 11.52 24.14 -2.91
C ASP A 2 11.17 22.93 -2.05
N ARG A 3 11.13 23.05 -0.71
CA ARG A 3 10.70 21.95 0.17
C ARG A 3 9.25 21.52 -0.05
N ILE A 4 8.33 22.48 -0.16
CA ILE A 4 6.91 22.17 -0.38
C ILE A 4 6.73 21.45 -1.73
N LYS A 5 7.43 21.91 -2.78
CA LYS A 5 7.43 21.25 -4.09
C LYS A 5 8.00 19.83 -4.01
N MET A 6 9.10 19.64 -3.27
CA MET A 6 9.70 18.33 -3.04
C MET A 6 8.73 17.39 -2.32
N THR A 7 8.13 17.83 -1.20
CA THR A 7 7.14 17.04 -0.45
C THR A 7 5.94 16.67 -1.31
N PHE A 8 5.42 17.59 -2.11
CA PHE A 8 4.31 17.29 -3.02
C PHE A 8 4.67 16.19 -4.04
N GLN A 9 5.88 16.23 -4.59
CA GLN A 9 6.36 15.16 -5.49
C GLN A 9 6.53 13.82 -4.76
N ILE A 10 6.97 13.82 -3.50
CA ILE A 10 7.06 12.62 -2.66
C ILE A 10 5.67 12.03 -2.41
N ILE A 11 4.70 12.86 -2.01
CA ILE A 11 3.32 12.44 -1.80
C ILE A 11 2.74 11.81 -3.06
N PHE A 12 3.01 12.39 -4.23
CA PHE A 12 2.52 11.84 -5.48
C PHE A 12 3.02 10.40 -5.70
N THR A 13 4.21 10.03 -5.21
CA THR A 13 4.69 8.63 -5.33
C THR A 13 3.86 7.58 -4.59
N ASN A 14 2.94 7.98 -3.71
CA ASN A 14 2.07 7.07 -2.98
C ASN A 14 1.15 6.23 -3.90
N TRP A 15 0.90 6.66 -5.14
CA TRP A 15 0.05 5.92 -6.09
C TRP A 15 0.50 4.46 -6.31
N VAL A 16 1.80 4.17 -6.11
CA VAL A 16 2.37 2.83 -6.21
C VAL A 16 1.71 1.86 -5.23
N HIS A 17 1.24 2.33 -4.07
CA HIS A 17 0.53 1.50 -3.09
C HIS A 17 -0.80 0.98 -3.64
N LEU A 18 -1.53 1.78 -4.42
CA LEU A 18 -2.79 1.32 -5.02
C LEU A 18 -2.55 0.18 -5.99
N LEU A 19 -1.52 0.29 -6.84
CA LEU A 19 -1.12 -0.80 -7.73
C LEU A 19 -0.66 -2.03 -6.95
N GLY A 20 0.13 -1.85 -5.89
CA GLY A 20 0.57 -2.94 -5.03
C GLY A 20 -0.61 -3.68 -4.40
N PHE A 21 -1.55 -2.95 -3.80
CA PHE A 21 -2.74 -3.54 -3.19
C PHE A 21 -3.61 -4.26 -4.21
N TYR A 22 -3.81 -3.68 -5.39
CA TYR A 22 -4.54 -4.32 -6.48
C TYR A 22 -3.88 -5.66 -6.88
N PHE A 23 -2.58 -5.64 -7.19
CA PHE A 23 -1.86 -6.84 -7.63
C PHE A 23 -1.78 -7.89 -6.53
N THR A 24 -1.52 -7.48 -5.29
CA THR A 24 -1.49 -8.39 -4.15
C THR A 24 -2.85 -8.99 -3.85
N THR A 25 -3.94 -8.24 -3.99
CA THR A 25 -5.31 -8.79 -3.82
C THR A 25 -5.58 -9.87 -4.86
N TYR A 26 -5.25 -9.59 -6.13
CA TYR A 26 -5.37 -10.57 -7.21
C TYR A 26 -4.54 -11.84 -6.94
N LEU A 27 -3.26 -11.68 -6.58
CA LEU A 27 -2.38 -12.81 -6.28
C LEU A 27 -2.85 -13.59 -5.04
N SER A 28 -3.38 -12.89 -4.03
CA SER A 28 -3.91 -13.50 -2.82
C SER A 28 -5.12 -14.38 -3.14
N PHE A 29 -6.03 -13.94 -4.02
CA PHE A 29 -7.17 -14.76 -4.44
C PHE A 29 -6.71 -16.06 -5.09
N ILE A 30 -5.72 -15.98 -6.00
CA ILE A 30 -5.12 -17.19 -6.61
C ILE A 30 -4.55 -18.10 -5.52
N LEU A 31 -3.75 -17.56 -4.60
CA LEU A 31 -3.12 -18.34 -3.52
C LEU A 31 -4.16 -18.97 -2.58
N PHE A 32 -5.20 -18.23 -2.21
CA PHE A 32 -6.25 -18.69 -1.31
C PHE A 32 -7.07 -19.81 -1.95
N SER A 33 -7.34 -19.73 -3.26
CA SER A 33 -7.97 -20.82 -4.01
C SER A 33 -7.10 -22.07 -4.11
N ILE A 34 -5.78 -21.92 -4.31
CA ILE A 34 -4.84 -23.07 -4.30
C ILE A 34 -4.81 -23.74 -2.92
N LEU A 35 -4.75 -22.95 -1.85
CA LEU A 35 -4.71 -23.42 -0.47
C LEU A 35 -6.08 -23.90 0.05
N ARG A 36 -7.15 -23.73 -0.74
CA ARG A 36 -8.54 -24.08 -0.38
C ARG A 36 -8.97 -23.47 0.96
N LEU A 37 -8.63 -22.20 1.16
CA LEU A 37 -9.12 -21.44 2.30
C LEU A 37 -10.65 -21.31 2.25
N GLU A 38 -11.25 -21.17 3.43
CA GLU A 38 -12.69 -20.97 3.58
C GLU A 38 -13.14 -19.75 2.76
N GLY A 39 -14.26 -19.89 2.03
CA GLY A 39 -14.73 -18.89 1.06
C GLY A 39 -14.11 -18.97 -0.34
N PHE A 40 -13.00 -19.71 -0.53
CA PHE A 40 -12.36 -19.90 -1.85
C PHE A 40 -12.33 -21.38 -2.30
N ALA A 41 -12.69 -22.30 -1.42
CA ALA A 41 -12.72 -23.73 -1.70
C ALA A 41 -13.82 -24.09 -2.72
N GLY A 42 -13.42 -24.61 -3.88
CA GLY A 42 -14.35 -25.02 -4.93
C GLY A 42 -14.81 -23.90 -5.86
N GLU A 43 -14.22 -22.70 -5.74
CA GLU A 43 -14.48 -21.62 -6.70
C GLU A 43 -14.04 -21.97 -8.12
N ASN A 44 -14.78 -21.44 -9.10
CA ASN A 44 -14.50 -21.64 -10.51
C ASN A 44 -13.25 -20.84 -10.90
N TRP A 45 -12.22 -21.52 -11.42
CA TRP A 45 -10.99 -20.89 -11.91
C TRP A 45 -11.21 -19.79 -12.94
N ASN A 46 -12.28 -19.87 -13.74
CA ASN A 46 -12.61 -18.79 -14.67
C ASN A 46 -12.99 -17.51 -13.94
N VAL A 47 -13.70 -17.61 -12.80
CA VAL A 47 -14.04 -16.46 -11.94
C VAL A 47 -12.78 -15.84 -11.37
N ILE A 48 -11.90 -16.66 -10.80
CA ILE A 48 -10.65 -16.18 -10.18
C ILE A 48 -9.73 -15.54 -11.20
N LEU A 49 -9.51 -16.15 -12.36
CA LEU A 49 -8.50 -15.66 -13.32
C LEU A 49 -9.00 -14.50 -14.20
N PHE A 50 -10.29 -14.51 -14.59
CA PHE A 50 -10.80 -13.55 -15.58
C PHE A 50 -11.73 -12.49 -15.00
N PHE A 51 -12.52 -12.82 -13.98
CA PHE A 51 -13.47 -11.87 -13.41
C PHE A 51 -12.90 -11.09 -12.22
N SER A 52 -12.03 -11.71 -11.42
CA SER A 52 -11.45 -11.02 -10.26
C SER A 52 -10.63 -9.76 -10.60
N PRO A 53 -9.88 -9.66 -11.72
CA PRO A 53 -9.20 -8.41 -12.10
C PRO A 53 -10.17 -7.23 -12.28
N LEU A 54 -11.40 -7.50 -12.73
CA LEU A 54 -12.44 -6.48 -12.90
C LEU A 54 -13.22 -6.22 -11.61
N ALA A 55 -13.36 -7.23 -10.75
CA ALA A 55 -14.07 -7.11 -9.48
C ALA A 55 -13.25 -6.36 -8.41
N ILE A 56 -11.92 -6.51 -8.38
CA ILE A 56 -11.07 -5.87 -7.36
C ILE A 56 -11.17 -4.34 -7.36
N PRO A 57 -11.13 -3.62 -8.50
CA PRO A 57 -11.34 -2.18 -8.52
C PRO A 57 -12.73 -1.82 -7.97
N ILE A 58 -13.77 -2.55 -8.36
CA ILE A 58 -15.14 -2.34 -7.86
C ILE A 58 -15.16 -2.54 -6.34
N LEU A 59 -14.54 -3.59 -5.81
CA LEU A 59 -14.39 -3.84 -4.38
C LEU A 59 -13.72 -2.65 -3.66
N PHE A 60 -12.63 -2.14 -4.22
CA PHE A 60 -11.93 -0.98 -3.68
C PHE A 60 -12.79 0.29 -3.67
N PHE A 61 -13.57 0.52 -4.73
CA PHE A 61 -14.42 1.72 -4.84
C PHE A 61 -15.76 1.62 -4.09
N THR A 62 -16.24 0.42 -3.77
CA THR A 62 -17.53 0.24 -3.09
C THR A 62 -17.36 0.02 -1.59
N TYR A 63 -16.49 -0.92 -1.22
CA TYR A 63 -16.28 -1.32 0.18
C TYR A 63 -14.94 -0.82 0.72
N GLY A 64 -13.92 -0.72 -0.15
CA GLY A 64 -12.56 -0.34 0.25
C GLY A 64 -12.31 1.16 0.40
N LEU A 65 -13.23 2.04 -0.01
CA LEU A 65 -12.96 3.48 -0.09
C LEU A 65 -12.57 4.10 1.24
N PHE A 66 -13.27 3.74 2.32
CA PHE A 66 -12.98 4.28 3.65
C PHE A 66 -11.57 3.86 4.10
N ILE A 67 -11.21 2.61 3.83
CA ILE A 67 -9.94 2.02 4.23
C ILE A 67 -8.80 2.59 3.40
N ILE A 68 -8.95 2.62 2.08
CA ILE A 68 -7.97 3.17 1.14
C ILE A 68 -7.81 4.68 1.39
N GLY A 69 -8.91 5.40 1.58
CA GLY A 69 -8.90 6.82 1.92
C GLY A 69 -8.15 7.10 3.23
N GLY A 70 -8.48 6.36 4.29
CA GLY A 70 -7.78 6.48 5.58
C GLY A 70 -6.29 6.17 5.48
N PHE A 71 -5.93 5.13 4.71
CA PHE A 71 -4.53 4.77 4.42
C PHE A 71 -3.81 5.91 3.69
N TYR A 72 -4.39 6.45 2.62
CA TYR A 72 -3.77 7.53 1.83
C TYR A 72 -3.66 8.84 2.61
N ILE A 73 -4.67 9.19 3.41
CA ILE A 73 -4.60 10.36 4.30
C ILE A 73 -3.45 10.19 5.29
N SER A 74 -3.37 9.02 5.94
CA SER A 74 -2.34 8.73 6.94
C SER A 74 -0.93 8.81 6.34
N ILE A 75 -0.70 8.18 5.18
CA ILE A 75 0.63 8.19 4.56
C ILE A 75 1.01 9.58 4.03
N CYS A 76 0.05 10.35 3.49
CA CYS A 76 0.33 11.73 3.07
C CYS A 76 0.71 12.62 4.25
N LEU A 77 0.06 12.45 5.41
CA LEU A 77 0.40 13.17 6.63
C LEU A 77 1.79 12.78 7.13
N LEU A 78 2.10 11.49 7.18
CA LEU A 78 3.41 11.00 7.60
C LEU A 78 4.53 11.46 6.66
N ASP A 79 4.32 11.37 5.33
CA ASP A 79 5.26 11.89 4.33
C ASP A 79 5.52 13.40 4.56
N THR A 80 4.44 14.16 4.80
CA THR A 80 4.53 15.61 5.04
C THR A 80 5.33 15.94 6.28
N LEU A 81 5.12 15.20 7.37
CA LEU A 81 5.83 15.41 8.63
C LEU A 81 7.28 14.94 8.51
N ALA A 82 7.50 13.71 8.06
CA ALA A 82 8.81 13.09 8.08
C ALA A 82 9.79 13.78 7.13
N PHE A 83 9.40 14.06 5.87
CA PHE A 83 10.33 14.65 4.90
C PHE A 83 10.56 16.15 5.08
N ASN A 84 9.76 16.84 5.91
CA ASN A 84 10.02 18.24 6.27
C ASN A 84 10.82 18.41 7.56
N PHE A 85 10.61 17.54 8.55
CA PHE A 85 11.17 17.72 9.90
C PHE A 85 12.27 16.73 10.28
N ILE A 86 12.30 15.55 9.65
CA ILE A 86 13.23 14.46 10.04
C ILE A 86 14.39 14.39 9.05
N LYS A 87 15.64 14.45 9.55
CA LYS A 87 16.87 14.32 8.76
C LYS A 87 17.40 12.88 8.77
N GLU A 88 16.55 11.93 8.42
CA GLU A 88 16.90 10.51 8.38
C GLU A 88 17.06 9.97 6.96
N LYS A 89 17.63 8.78 6.86
CA LYS A 89 17.70 8.04 5.59
C LYS A 89 16.27 7.76 5.10
N THR A 90 16.06 7.86 3.78
CA THR A 90 14.74 7.67 3.16
C THR A 90 14.11 6.33 3.57
N TRP A 91 14.88 5.24 3.56
CA TRP A 91 14.37 3.93 3.98
C TRP A 91 13.92 3.90 5.45
N THR A 92 14.63 4.57 6.36
CA THR A 92 14.24 4.64 7.78
C THR A 92 12.87 5.31 7.93
N ILE A 93 12.65 6.42 7.22
CA ILE A 93 11.37 7.13 7.22
C ILE A 93 10.24 6.23 6.71
N LEU A 94 10.41 5.61 5.55
CA LEU A 94 9.39 4.74 4.94
C LEU A 94 9.11 3.49 5.78
N PHE A 95 10.12 2.96 6.48
CA PHE A 95 9.96 1.83 7.39
C PHE A 95 9.21 2.22 8.66
N LEU A 96 9.44 3.44 9.20
CA LEU A 96 8.65 3.97 10.31
C LEU A 96 7.20 4.22 9.91
N GLU A 97 6.96 4.77 8.72
CA GLU A 97 5.61 4.90 8.16
C GLU A 97 4.89 3.55 8.10
N TRP A 98 5.61 2.52 7.64
CA TRP A 98 5.11 1.16 7.63
C TRP A 98 4.73 0.72 9.05
N ILE A 99 5.66 0.78 10.01
CA ILE A 99 5.41 0.40 11.42
C ILE A 99 4.21 1.14 12.02
N MET A 100 4.01 2.41 11.71
CA MET A 100 2.92 3.22 12.28
C MET A 100 1.54 2.84 11.73
N ILE A 101 1.46 2.38 10.49
CA ILE A 101 0.18 2.08 9.81
C ILE A 101 -0.23 0.60 10.00
N ILE A 102 0.72 -0.33 10.05
CA ILE A 102 0.44 -1.78 10.16
C ILE A 102 -0.50 -2.16 11.30
N PRO A 103 -0.46 -1.58 12.52
CA PRO A 103 -1.28 -2.05 13.62
C PRO A 103 -2.77 -2.07 13.28
N ILE A 104 -3.23 -1.12 12.46
CA ILE A 104 -4.62 -1.06 11.97
C ILE A 104 -4.92 -2.27 11.08
N PHE A 105 -4.02 -2.62 10.16
CA PHE A 105 -4.17 -3.78 9.29
C PHE A 105 -4.11 -5.10 10.07
N ILE A 106 -3.24 -5.20 11.09
CA ILE A 106 -3.18 -6.38 11.97
C ILE A 106 -4.49 -6.52 12.74
N MET A 107 -4.99 -5.42 13.32
CA MET A 107 -6.27 -5.42 14.03
C MET A 107 -7.40 -5.93 13.13
N TRP A 108 -7.50 -5.43 11.89
CA TRP A 108 -8.49 -5.90 10.93
C TRP A 108 -8.28 -7.36 10.47
N ALA A 109 -7.04 -7.83 10.41
CA ALA A 109 -6.75 -9.24 10.11
C ALA A 109 -7.41 -10.18 11.12
N PHE A 110 -7.40 -9.80 12.40
CA PHE A 110 -8.03 -10.57 13.47
C PHE A 110 -9.53 -10.30 13.60
N GLU A 111 -9.96 -9.04 13.49
CA GLU A 111 -11.37 -8.66 13.65
C GLU A 111 -12.27 -9.26 12.56
N TYR A 112 -11.79 -9.29 11.32
CA TYR A 112 -12.54 -9.81 10.17
C TYR A 112 -12.13 -11.23 9.77
N GLU A 113 -11.20 -11.85 10.52
CA GLU A 113 -10.61 -13.17 10.22
C GLU A 113 -10.14 -13.31 8.75
N TYR A 114 -9.70 -12.21 8.14
CA TYR A 114 -9.46 -12.12 6.72
C TYR A 114 -7.98 -11.97 6.39
N TRP A 115 -7.38 -13.06 5.93
CA TRP A 115 -5.93 -13.19 5.65
C TRP A 115 -5.39 -12.18 4.62
N LEU A 116 -6.26 -11.60 3.79
CA LEU A 116 -5.89 -10.55 2.83
C LEU A 116 -5.20 -9.37 3.52
N TRP A 117 -5.60 -9.01 4.74
CA TRP A 117 -4.98 -7.91 5.48
C TRP A 117 -3.47 -8.10 5.69
N LEU A 118 -3.05 -9.34 5.94
CA LEU A 118 -1.63 -9.68 6.12
C LEU A 118 -0.86 -9.59 4.80
N THR A 119 -1.44 -10.03 3.68
CA THR A 119 -0.78 -9.90 2.39
C THR A 119 -0.69 -8.43 1.96
N LEU A 120 -1.68 -7.60 2.29
CA LEU A 120 -1.64 -6.15 2.08
C LEU A 120 -0.56 -5.45 2.93
N ILE A 121 -0.31 -5.89 4.16
CA ILE A 121 0.82 -5.39 4.98
C ILE A 121 2.16 -5.63 4.28
N LEU A 122 2.35 -6.83 3.72
CA LEU A 122 3.55 -7.16 2.96
C LEU A 122 3.64 -6.35 1.67
N SER A 123 2.52 -6.20 0.96
CA SER A 123 2.42 -5.33 -0.23
C SER A 123 2.83 -3.90 0.09
N PHE A 124 2.40 -3.38 1.23
CA PHE A 124 2.76 -2.03 1.67
C PHE A 124 4.27 -1.90 1.88
N LEU A 125 4.91 -2.87 2.53
CA LEU A 125 6.38 -2.87 2.71
C LEU A 125 7.13 -2.92 1.36
N VAL A 126 6.70 -3.80 0.46
CA VAL A 126 7.30 -3.96 -0.87
C VAL A 126 7.17 -2.66 -1.68
N THR A 127 5.99 -2.07 -1.68
CA THR A 127 5.74 -0.82 -2.40
C THR A 127 6.48 0.37 -1.76
N GLN A 128 6.67 0.42 -0.44
CA GLN A 128 7.57 1.38 0.20
C GLN A 128 9.00 1.24 -0.31
N ARG A 129 9.49 0.01 -0.45
CA ARG A 129 10.83 -0.25 -0.99
C ARG A 129 10.96 0.21 -2.45
N ILE A 130 9.91 0.05 -3.26
CA ILE A 130 9.87 0.55 -4.64
C ILE A 130 9.88 2.09 -4.64
N ARG A 131 9.06 2.72 -3.80
CA ARG A 131 8.97 4.19 -3.67
C ARG A 131 10.30 4.83 -3.29
N LYS A 132 11.10 4.18 -2.43
CA LYS A 132 12.42 4.68 -1.98
C LYS A 132 13.25 5.24 -3.14
N ASN A 133 13.39 4.48 -4.22
CA ASN A 133 14.22 4.87 -5.37
C ASN A 133 13.72 6.16 -6.05
N SER A 134 12.39 6.32 -6.16
CA SER A 134 11.78 7.53 -6.72
C SER A 134 11.98 8.73 -5.80
N ILE A 135 11.84 8.54 -4.49
CA ILE A 135 12.03 9.60 -3.49
C ILE A 135 13.47 10.07 -3.43
N GLU A 136 14.45 9.16 -3.50
CA GLU A 136 15.88 9.52 -3.52
C GLU A 136 16.23 10.33 -4.78
N LYS A 137 15.68 9.97 -5.95
CA LYS A 137 15.81 10.78 -7.17
C LYS A 137 15.18 12.16 -7.05
N ILE A 138 14.06 12.29 -6.33
CA ILE A 138 13.44 13.58 -6.03
C ILE A 138 14.37 14.40 -5.13
N LYS A 139 14.79 13.86 -3.98
CA LYS A 139 15.68 14.55 -3.04
C LYS A 139 16.96 15.03 -3.71
N ASN A 140 17.62 14.19 -4.52
CA ASN A 140 18.86 14.56 -5.21
C ASN A 140 18.69 15.77 -6.15
N ARG A 141 17.52 15.93 -6.80
CA ARG A 141 17.24 17.08 -7.68
C ARG A 141 17.06 18.40 -6.93
N PHE A 142 16.65 18.36 -5.66
CA PHE A 142 16.42 19.55 -4.84
C PHE A 142 17.54 19.82 -3.82
N CYS A 143 18.41 18.85 -3.56
CA CYS A 143 19.54 18.95 -2.63
C CYS A 143 20.91 18.92 -3.31
N SER A 144 20.99 18.83 -4.65
CA SER A 144 22.24 19.05 -5.38
C SER A 144 22.62 20.53 -5.37
N PHE A 145 23.46 20.91 -4.41
CA PHE A 145 24.27 22.13 -4.43
C PHE A 145 25.74 21.73 -4.40
#